data_AF-A0A969URY7-F1
#
_entry.id   AF-A0A969URY7-F1
#
_cell.length_a   1.000
_cell.length_b   1.000
_cell.length_c   1.000
_cell.angle_alpha   90.00
_cell.angle_beta   90.00
_cell.angle_gamma   90.00
#
_symmetry.space_group_name_H-M   'P 1'
#
loop_
_entity.id
_entity.type
_entity.pdbx_description
1 polymer ?
#
loop_
_entity_poly.entity_id
_entity_poly.type
_entity_poly.pdbx_seq_one_letter_code
_entity_poly.pdbx_strand_id
1 'polypeptide(L)'
;MRLTSDEIGQYRVELADNPVALRALDMIEDCEGDLEDAAIALALQVGQEPDRSDDWLDGLAKRWRVFLCQTGVKDVLLTGSIAKVITLLASETAIPEILATPVVLYTIRVGLEDFCKPLQEKQ
;
A
#
# COMPACT_ATOMS: atom_id res chain seq x y z
N MET A 1 -0.56 7.41 9.24
CA MET A 1 -2.01 7.03 9.15
C MET A 1 -2.16 5.68 9.81
N ARG A 2 -3.14 5.46 10.71
CA ARG A 2 -3.15 4.25 11.56
C ARG A 2 -4.24 3.24 11.24
N LEU A 3 -3.87 1.96 11.23
CA LEU A 3 -4.76 0.81 11.26
C LEU A 3 -4.98 0.34 12.70
N THR A 4 -6.20 -0.13 12.98
CA THR A 4 -6.50 -0.83 14.23
C THR A 4 -6.05 -2.29 14.18
N SER A 5 -5.86 -2.93 15.33
CA SER A 5 -5.55 -4.36 15.38
C SER A 5 -6.63 -5.23 14.73
N ASP A 6 -7.90 -4.83 14.81
CA ASP A 6 -9.00 -5.54 14.16
C ASP A 6 -8.89 -5.48 12.62
N GLU A 7 -8.55 -4.30 12.06
CA GLU A 7 -8.31 -4.13 10.63
C GLU A 7 -7.09 -4.94 10.17
N ILE A 8 -5.99 -4.90 10.93
CA ILE A 8 -4.80 -5.71 10.65
C ILE A 8 -5.17 -7.20 10.67
N GLY A 9 -5.96 -7.65 11.64
CA GLY A 9 -6.47 -9.02 11.72
C GLY A 9 -7.30 -9.43 10.50
N GLN A 10 -8.17 -8.54 10.01
CA GLN A 10 -8.92 -8.75 8.78
C GLN A 10 -8.00 -8.87 7.56
N TYR A 11 -7.03 -7.96 7.42
CA TYR A 11 -6.06 -8.02 6.33
C TYR A 11 -5.18 -9.26 6.38
N ARG A 12 -4.82 -9.76 7.57
CA ARG A 12 -4.09 -11.03 7.71
C ARG A 12 -4.87 -12.22 7.15
N VAL A 13 -6.19 -12.25 7.33
CA VAL A 13 -7.06 -13.30 6.75
C VAL A 13 -7.10 -13.17 5.23
N GLU A 14 -7.27 -11.96 4.70
CA GLU A 14 -7.32 -11.73 3.25
C GLU A 14 -5.98 -12.01 2.55
N LEU A 15 -4.87 -11.77 3.24
CA LEU A 15 -3.50 -11.90 2.73
C LEU A 15 -2.79 -13.19 3.16
N ALA A 16 -3.53 -14.17 3.68
CA ALA A 16 -2.98 -15.39 4.27
C ALA A 16 -2.05 -16.17 3.32
N ASP A 17 -2.31 -16.14 2.02
CA ASP A 17 -1.51 -16.82 0.99
C ASP A 17 -0.33 -15.98 0.47
N ASN A 18 -0.09 -14.79 1.02
CA ASN A 18 1.01 -13.91 0.62
C ASN A 18 1.98 -13.65 1.80
N PRO A 19 3.07 -14.44 1.91
CA PRO A 19 4.04 -14.31 3.00
C PRO A 19 4.72 -12.94 3.07
N VAL A 20 4.90 -12.27 1.92
CA VAL A 20 5.53 -10.95 1.89
C VAL A 20 4.56 -9.90 2.43
N ALA A 21 3.29 -9.99 2.05
CA ALA A 21 2.25 -9.11 2.59
C ALA A 21 2.04 -9.33 4.09
N LEU A 22 2.09 -10.58 4.58
CA LEU A 22 2.03 -10.87 6.01
C LEU A 22 3.19 -10.25 6.79
N ARG A 23 4.42 -10.31 6.26
CA ARG A 23 5.58 -9.63 6.88
C ARG A 23 5.42 -8.10 6.90
N ALA A 24 4.83 -7.51 5.87
CA ALA A 24 4.52 -6.09 5.88
C ALA A 24 3.45 -5.77 6.95
N LEU A 25 2.44 -6.61 7.13
CA LEU A 25 1.45 -6.46 8.20
C LEU A 25 2.06 -6.61 9.61
N ASP A 26 3.03 -7.52 9.78
CA ASP A 26 3.79 -7.64 11.03
C ASP A 26 4.49 -6.32 11.37
N MET A 27 5.18 -5.71 10.40
CA MET A 27 5.82 -4.41 10.60
C MET A 27 4.80 -3.30 10.90
N ILE A 28 3.64 -3.31 10.23
CA ILE A 28 2.58 -2.33 10.50
C ILE A 28 2.08 -2.48 11.95
N GLU A 29 1.90 -3.70 12.43
CA GLU A 29 1.50 -3.97 13.82
C GLU A 29 2.59 -3.56 14.82
N ASP A 30 3.86 -3.85 14.55
CA ASP A 30 5.01 -3.44 15.35
C ASP A 30 5.15 -1.91 15.42
N CYS A 31 4.72 -1.19 14.38
CA CYS A 31 4.64 0.27 14.34
C CYS A 31 3.30 0.82 14.88
N GLU A 32 2.62 0.10 15.77
CA GLU A 32 1.35 0.51 16.39
C GLU A 32 0.24 0.82 15.37
N GLY A 33 0.27 0.13 14.24
CA GLY A 33 -0.63 0.31 13.11
C GLY A 33 -0.29 1.51 12.21
N ASP A 34 0.79 2.25 12.47
CA ASP A 34 1.15 3.41 11.65
C ASP A 34 1.77 3.01 10.31
N LEU A 35 1.02 3.24 9.23
CA LEU A 35 1.42 2.91 7.88
C LEU A 35 2.66 3.68 7.42
N GLU A 36 2.83 4.93 7.87
CA GLU A 36 3.96 5.78 7.47
C GLU A 36 5.26 5.23 8.06
N ASP A 37 5.30 5.05 9.38
CA ASP A 37 6.45 4.53 10.10
C ASP A 37 6.81 3.12 9.63
N ALA A 38 5.80 2.27 9.42
CA ALA A 38 6.01 0.92 8.89
C ALA A 38 6.59 0.96 7.48
N ALA A 39 6.07 1.79 6.59
CA ALA A 39 6.60 1.93 5.23
C ALA A 39 8.06 2.41 5.24
N ILE A 40 8.40 3.39 6.08
CA ILE A 40 9.76 3.88 6.27
C ILE A 40 10.67 2.75 6.78
N ALA A 41 10.23 1.99 7.80
CA ALA A 41 10.99 0.86 8.34
C ALA A 41 11.24 -0.22 7.28
N LEU A 42 10.22 -0.59 6.50
CA LEU A 42 10.33 -1.56 5.42
C LEU A 42 11.26 -1.06 4.29
N ALA A 43 11.20 0.22 3.96
CA ALA A 43 12.06 0.84 2.95
C ALA A 43 13.54 0.73 3.34
N LEU A 44 13.86 1.00 4.61
CA LEU A 44 15.21 0.86 5.14
C LEU A 44 15.71 -0.60 5.06
N GLN A 45 14.83 -1.59 5.31
CA GLN A 45 15.20 -3.01 5.20
C GLN A 45 15.59 -3.44 3.78
N VAL A 46 15.02 -2.80 2.76
CA VAL A 46 15.34 -3.05 1.35
C VAL A 46 16.39 -2.09 0.78
N GLY A 47 17.09 -1.35 1.64
CA GLY A 47 18.19 -0.46 1.26
C GLY A 47 17.74 0.84 0.59
N GLN A 48 16.47 1.23 0.73
CA GLN A 48 16.03 2.57 0.35
C GLN A 48 16.33 3.58 1.45
N GLU A 49 16.52 4.84 1.05
CA GLU A 49 16.77 5.97 1.95
C GLU A 49 15.57 6.93 1.87
N PRO A 50 14.46 6.65 2.59
CA PRO A 50 13.35 7.59 2.68
C PRO A 50 13.82 8.88 3.34
N ASP A 51 13.40 10.03 2.81
CA ASP A 51 13.40 11.24 3.63
C ASP A 51 12.40 11.01 4.77
N ARG A 52 12.78 11.31 6.02
CA ARG A 52 11.89 11.12 7.18
C ARG A 52 10.81 12.20 7.25
N SER A 53 10.27 12.59 6.09
CA SER A 53 9.13 13.50 6.02
C SER A 53 7.86 12.73 6.37
N ASP A 54 6.88 13.43 6.95
CA ASP A 54 5.59 12.83 7.35
C ASP A 54 4.71 12.42 6.14
N ASP A 55 5.19 12.63 4.91
CA ASP A 55 4.48 12.41 3.65
C ASP A 55 5.22 11.41 2.72
N TRP A 56 6.16 10.62 3.24
CA TRP A 56 6.97 9.75 2.39
C TRP A 56 6.13 8.64 1.75
N LEU A 57 5.22 7.99 2.49
CA LEU A 57 4.32 6.97 1.94
C LEU A 57 3.35 7.56 0.92
N ASP A 58 2.83 8.77 1.17
CA ASP A 58 2.04 9.52 0.18
C ASP A 58 2.84 9.69 -1.12
N GLY A 59 4.07 10.18 -1.03
CA GLY A 59 4.97 10.34 -2.16
C GLY A 59 5.25 9.03 -2.87
N LEU A 60 5.48 7.95 -2.14
CA LEU A 60 5.69 6.60 -2.68
C LEU A 60 4.44 6.10 -3.43
N ALA A 61 3.25 6.20 -2.82
CA ALA A 61 2.00 5.78 -3.43
C ALA A 61 1.72 6.57 -4.71
N LYS A 62 1.98 7.88 -4.71
CA LYS A 62 1.82 8.76 -5.88
C LYS A 62 2.68 8.33 -7.08
N ARG A 63 3.86 7.73 -6.86
CA ARG A 63 4.70 7.19 -7.95
C ARG A 63 4.01 6.06 -8.72
N TRP A 64 3.13 5.31 -8.04
CA TRP A 64 2.37 4.20 -8.62
C TRP A 64 0.92 4.58 -8.94
N ARG A 65 0.56 5.86 -8.83
CA ARG A 65 -0.82 6.34 -9.06
C ARG A 65 -1.35 5.94 -10.44
N VAL A 66 -0.55 6.07 -11.49
CA VAL A 66 -1.00 5.72 -12.85
C VAL A 66 -1.43 4.26 -12.90
N PHE A 67 -0.67 3.34 -12.29
CA PHE A 67 -1.00 1.93 -12.23
C PHE A 67 -2.26 1.67 -11.39
N LEU A 68 -2.28 2.16 -10.15
CA LEU A 68 -3.38 1.96 -9.20
C LEU A 68 -4.72 2.54 -9.67
N CYS A 69 -4.67 3.56 -10.52
CA CYS A 69 -5.85 4.22 -11.08
C CYS A 69 -6.26 3.72 -12.47
N GLN A 70 -5.58 2.71 -13.02
CA GLN A 70 -6.08 2.02 -14.22
C GLN A 70 -7.41 1.36 -13.90
N THR A 71 -8.39 1.45 -14.83
CA THR A 71 -9.74 0.91 -14.64
C THR A 71 -9.71 -0.54 -14.14
N GLY A 72 -8.90 -1.41 -14.74
CA GLY A 72 -8.80 -2.81 -14.34
C GLY A 72 -8.26 -3.03 -12.92
N VAL A 73 -7.35 -2.19 -12.44
CA VAL A 73 -6.79 -2.28 -11.07
C VAL A 73 -7.74 -1.66 -10.06
N LYS A 74 -8.31 -0.50 -10.39
CA LYS A 74 -9.29 0.22 -9.57
C LYS A 74 -10.53 -0.64 -9.32
N ASP A 75 -11.07 -1.28 -10.36
CA ASP A 75 -12.24 -2.15 -10.24
C ASP A 75 -11.98 -3.34 -9.30
N VAL A 76 -10.78 -3.92 -9.37
CA VAL A 76 -10.37 -5.03 -8.49
C VAL A 76 -10.32 -4.57 -7.03
N LEU A 77 -9.77 -3.38 -6.75
CA LEU A 77 -9.80 -2.81 -5.40
C LEU A 77 -11.23 -2.52 -4.92
N LEU A 78 -12.11 -2.01 -5.79
CA LEU A 78 -13.52 -1.75 -5.47
C LEU A 78 -14.30 -3.04 -5.17
N THR A 79 -13.93 -4.16 -5.79
CA THR A 79 -14.50 -5.49 -5.48
C THR A 79 -13.91 -6.15 -4.23
N GLY A 80 -12.98 -5.49 -3.53
CA GLY A 80 -12.41 -5.99 -2.27
C GLY A 80 -11.36 -7.09 -2.44
N SER A 81 -10.61 -7.09 -3.56
CA SER A 81 -9.52 -8.04 -3.79
C SER A 81 -8.15 -7.40 -3.59
N ILE A 82 -7.81 -7.05 -2.34
CA ILE A 82 -6.56 -6.37 -1.98
C ILE A 82 -5.37 -7.26 -2.30
N ALA A 83 -5.45 -8.56 -1.99
CA ALA A 83 -4.40 -9.54 -2.28
C ALA A 83 -3.98 -9.54 -3.76
N LYS A 84 -4.98 -9.48 -4.65
CA LYS A 84 -4.75 -9.46 -6.10
C LYS A 84 -4.03 -8.17 -6.52
N VAL A 85 -4.42 -7.02 -5.97
CA VAL A 85 -3.81 -5.74 -6.35
C VAL A 85 -2.40 -5.61 -5.80
N ILE A 86 -2.12 -6.08 -4.58
CA ILE A 86 -0.76 -6.16 -4.05
C ILE A 86 0.13 -7.01 -4.97
N THR A 87 -0.38 -8.16 -5.40
CA THR A 87 0.35 -9.07 -6.30
C THR A 87 0.61 -8.43 -7.67
N LEU A 88 -0.41 -7.80 -8.27
CA LEU A 88 -0.27 -7.11 -9.56
C LEU A 88 0.71 -5.94 -9.44
N LEU A 89 0.60 -5.12 -8.40
CA LEU A 89 1.50 -3.99 -8.17
C LEU A 89 2.95 -4.47 -8.03
N ALA A 90 3.20 -5.53 -7.25
CA ALA A 90 4.54 -6.06 -7.06
C ALA A 90 5.14 -6.75 -8.31
N SER A 91 4.30 -7.38 -9.15
CA SER A 91 4.76 -8.14 -10.31
C SER A 91 4.84 -7.33 -11.61
N GLU A 92 4.02 -6.29 -11.75
CA GLU A 92 3.92 -5.48 -12.96
C GLU A 92 4.65 -4.13 -12.86
N THR A 93 5.22 -3.83 -11.69
CA THR A 93 5.98 -2.59 -11.46
C THR A 93 7.35 -2.85 -10.85
N ALA A 94 8.13 -1.79 -10.67
CA ALA A 94 9.45 -1.85 -10.04
C ALA A 94 9.40 -1.55 -8.53
N ILE A 95 8.22 -1.57 -7.90
CA ILE A 95 8.12 -1.41 -6.45
C ILE A 95 8.80 -2.60 -5.76
N PRO A 96 9.57 -2.39 -4.68
CA PRO A 96 9.95 -3.50 -3.81
C PRO A 96 8.70 -4.18 -3.27
N GLU A 97 8.63 -5.51 -3.39
CA GLU A 97 7.44 -6.31 -3.06
C GLU A 97 6.91 -6.03 -1.64
N ILE A 98 7.81 -5.87 -0.66
CA ILE A 98 7.45 -5.60 0.73
C ILE A 98 6.74 -4.24 0.92
N LEU A 99 6.94 -3.29 0.01
CA LEU A 99 6.30 -1.97 0.03
C LEU A 99 4.95 -1.94 -0.69
N ALA A 100 4.57 -2.99 -1.42
CA ALA A 100 3.29 -3.04 -2.11
C ALA A 100 2.10 -3.01 -1.14
N THR A 101 2.20 -3.73 -0.03
CA THR A 101 1.15 -3.76 1.01
C THR A 101 0.85 -2.39 1.62
N PRO A 102 1.81 -1.66 2.22
CA PRO A 102 1.52 -0.35 2.81
C PRO A 102 1.03 0.66 1.76
N VAL A 103 1.52 0.60 0.52
CA VAL A 103 1.03 1.46 -0.57
C VAL A 103 -0.44 1.21 -0.89
N VAL A 104 -0.84 -0.05 -1.07
CA VAL A 104 -2.23 -0.39 -1.39
C VAL A 104 -3.17 -0.04 -0.22
N LEU A 105 -2.77 -0.34 1.02
CA LEU A 105 -3.56 -0.01 2.21
C LEU A 105 -3.71 1.51 2.38
N TYR A 106 -2.65 2.27 2.15
CA TYR A 106 -2.69 3.73 2.12
C TYR A 106 -3.69 4.25 1.08
N THR A 107 -3.62 3.74 -0.16
CA THR A 107 -4.54 4.13 -1.24
C THR A 107 -6.01 3.85 -0.88
N ILE A 108 -6.30 2.71 -0.25
CA ILE A 108 -7.65 2.38 0.21
C ILE A 108 -8.10 3.36 1.29
N ARG A 109 -7.24 3.68 2.24
CA ARG A 109 -7.58 4.59 3.35
C ARG A 109 -7.71 6.05 2.95
N VAL A 110 -6.96 6.51 1.94
CA VAL A 110 -7.18 7.82 1.31
C VAL A 110 -8.52 7.85 0.56
N GLY A 111 -8.97 6.70 0.05
CA GLY A 111 -10.12 6.57 -0.82
C GLY A 111 -9.71 6.64 -2.29
N LEU A 112 -10.12 5.66 -3.08
CA LEU A 112 -9.68 5.52 -4.47
C LEU A 112 -10.07 6.70 -5.37
N GLU A 113 -11.26 7.26 -5.17
CA GLU A 113 -11.68 8.42 -5.95
C GLU A 113 -10.79 9.63 -5.67
N ASP A 114 -10.56 9.96 -4.41
CA ASP A 114 -9.71 11.07 -4.00
C ASP A 114 -8.25 10.86 -4.41
N PHE A 115 -7.76 9.63 -4.30
CA PHE A 115 -6.40 9.27 -4.71
C PHE A 115 -6.20 9.43 -6.24
N CYS A 116 -7.20 9.08 -7.04
CA CYS A 116 -7.12 9.09 -8.51
C CYS A 116 -7.55 10.41 -9.16
N LYS A 117 -8.36 11.23 -8.48
CA LYS A 117 -8.87 12.51 -8.99
C LYS A 117 -7.80 13.43 -9.61
N PRO A 118 -6.61 13.64 -9.00
CA PRO A 118 -5.58 14.52 -9.60
C PRO A 118 -5.02 14.04 -10.94
N LEU A 119 -5.17 12.75 -11.27
CA LEU A 119 -4.80 12.20 -12.58
C LEU A 119 -5.89 12.47 -13.63
N GLN A 120 -7.16 12.39 -13.21
CA GLN A 120 -8.33 12.58 -14.07
C GLN A 120 -8.53 14.05 -14.46
N GLU A 121 -8.18 15.00 -13.57
CA GLU A 121 -8.24 16.44 -13.85
C GLU A 121 -7.17 16.92 -14.84
N LYS A 122 -6.17 16.09 -15.14
CA LYS A 122 -5.07 16.40 -16.06
C LYS A 122 -5.23 15.75 -17.45
N GLN A 123 -6.39 15.15 -17.74
CA GLN A 123 -6.74 14.57 -19.03
C GLN A 123 -7.58 15.51 -19.88
#